data_AF-A0A2N4YNN8-F1
#
_entry.id   AF-A0A2N4YNN8-F1
#
_cell.length_a   1.000
_cell.length_b   1.000
_cell.length_c   1.000
_cell.angle_alpha   90.00
_cell.angle_beta   90.00
_cell.angle_gamma   90.00
#
_symmetry.space_group_name_H-M   'P 1'
#
loop_
_entity.id
_entity.type
_entity.pdbx_description
1 polymer ?
#
loop_
_entity_poly.entity_id
_entity_poly.type
_entity_poly.pdbx_seq_one_letter_code
_entity_poly.pdbx_strand_id
1 'polypeptide(L)'
;PPVAGRMVALYSFMQGKELVGQERALGALGFTRGEFSDSLRQQLVDRIDGQQPCFDSFQALGSPATVQLFITQCQAGLDIEQLRRIACTRQPAADGGETALRWFGLQTQRLEHLREVEEQLIDDLLNATDALLVDDAPGWLAGEEVDTLTPHLDKQLLPLVRQ
;
A
#
# COMPACT_ATOMS: atom_id res chain seq x y z
N PRO A 1 -0.61 8.08 19.16
CA PRO A 1 0.81 8.28 18.78
C PRO A 1 0.97 8.35 17.25
N PRO A 2 1.82 9.25 16.72
CA PRO A 2 1.90 9.54 15.28
C PRO A 2 2.32 8.33 14.42
N VAL A 3 3.17 7.44 14.93
CA VAL A 3 3.63 6.23 14.22
C VAL A 3 2.51 5.20 14.04
N ALA A 4 1.71 4.95 15.08
CA ALA A 4 0.62 3.96 15.00
C ALA A 4 -0.42 4.34 13.94
N GLY A 5 -0.77 5.63 13.82
CA GLY A 5 -1.68 6.11 12.78
C GLY A 5 -1.13 5.89 11.37
N ARG A 6 0.17 6.18 11.16
CA ARG A 6 0.86 5.94 9.87
C ARG A 6 0.94 4.46 9.51
N MET A 7 1.16 3.58 10.49
CA MET A 7 1.13 2.12 10.26
C MET A 7 -0.26 1.64 9.82
N VAL A 8 -1.34 2.14 10.46
CA VAL A 8 -2.71 1.78 10.06
C VAL A 8 -3.02 2.33 8.66
N ALA A 9 -2.57 3.55 8.32
CA ALA A 9 -2.72 4.11 6.99
C ALA A 9 -2.01 3.26 5.92
N LEU A 10 -0.74 2.89 6.16
CA LEU A 10 0.05 2.04 5.27
C LEU A 10 -0.60 0.65 5.11
N TYR A 11 -0.99 0.00 6.21
CA TYR A 11 -1.67 -1.29 6.16
C TYR A 11 -2.96 -1.23 5.34
N SER A 12 -3.80 -0.23 5.59
CA SER A 12 -5.06 -0.04 4.86
C SER A 12 -4.80 0.16 3.36
N PHE A 13 -3.78 0.95 3.02
CA PHE A 13 -3.37 1.16 1.64
C PHE A 13 -2.89 -0.12 0.95
N MET A 14 -2.00 -0.88 1.62
CA MET A 14 -1.49 -2.17 1.11
C MET A 14 -2.63 -3.17 0.90
N GLN A 15 -3.60 -3.22 1.81
CA GLN A 15 -4.76 -4.09 1.67
C GLN A 15 -5.62 -3.70 0.46
N GLY A 16 -5.84 -2.41 0.23
CA GLY A 16 -6.52 -1.91 -0.96
C GLY A 16 -5.76 -2.26 -2.24
N LYS A 17 -4.44 -2.07 -2.26
CA LYS A 17 -3.56 -2.41 -3.39
C LYS A 17 -3.61 -3.91 -3.72
N GLU A 18 -3.58 -4.77 -2.70
CA GLU A 18 -3.70 -6.22 -2.89
C GLU A 18 -5.06 -6.60 -3.51
N LEU A 19 -6.15 -5.96 -3.09
CA LEU A 19 -7.46 -6.18 -3.70
C LEU A 19 -7.52 -5.73 -5.17
N VAL A 20 -6.81 -4.66 -5.54
CA VAL A 20 -6.61 -4.27 -6.96
C VAL A 20 -5.81 -5.34 -7.72
N GLY A 21 -4.81 -5.94 -7.08
CA GLY A 21 -4.06 -7.08 -7.63
C GLY A 21 -4.94 -8.29 -7.92
N GLN A 22 -5.84 -8.62 -6.99
CA GLN A 22 -6.81 -9.71 -7.15
C GLN A 22 -7.88 -9.38 -8.20
N GLU A 23 -8.36 -8.14 -8.24
CA GLU A 23 -9.24 -7.63 -9.31
C GLU A 23 -8.59 -7.85 -10.68
N ARG A 24 -7.32 -7.46 -10.86
CA ARG A 24 -6.56 -7.67 -12.09
C ARG A 24 -6.58 -9.15 -12.50
N ALA A 25 -6.25 -10.05 -11.58
CA ALA A 25 -6.16 -11.48 -11.85
C ALA A 25 -7.52 -12.08 -12.26
N LEU A 26 -8.59 -11.75 -11.53
CA LEU A 26 -9.94 -12.25 -11.82
C LEU A 26 -10.48 -11.71 -13.13
N GLY A 27 -10.28 -10.42 -13.40
CA GLY A 27 -10.70 -9.80 -14.66
C GLY A 27 -9.94 -10.39 -15.85
N ALA A 28 -8.61 -10.58 -15.74
CA ALA A 28 -7.82 -11.21 -16.78
C ALA A 28 -8.31 -12.63 -17.08
N LEU A 29 -8.62 -13.41 -16.04
CA LEU A 29 -9.17 -14.76 -16.18
C LEU A 29 -10.49 -14.77 -16.98
N GLY A 30 -11.43 -13.88 -16.63
CA GLY A 30 -12.72 -13.81 -17.31
C GLY A 30 -12.61 -13.32 -18.75
N PHE A 31 -11.78 -12.30 -19.00
CA PHE A 31 -11.56 -11.80 -20.36
C PHE A 31 -10.82 -12.81 -21.24
N THR A 32 -9.83 -13.55 -20.73
CA THR A 32 -9.16 -14.61 -21.49
C THR A 32 -10.11 -15.76 -21.84
N ARG A 33 -11.06 -16.08 -20.96
CA ARG A 33 -12.10 -17.09 -21.24
C ARG A 33 -13.19 -16.59 -22.18
N GLY A 34 -13.31 -15.28 -22.37
CA GLY A 34 -14.44 -14.67 -23.09
C GLY A 34 -15.76 -14.78 -22.33
N GLU A 35 -15.73 -15.09 -21.03
CA GLU A 35 -16.91 -15.25 -20.20
C GLU A 35 -16.63 -14.98 -18.72
N PHE A 36 -17.64 -14.46 -18.02
CA PHE A 36 -17.66 -14.32 -16.57
C PHE A 36 -18.80 -15.16 -16.02
N SER A 37 -18.49 -16.32 -15.43
CA SER A 37 -19.46 -17.08 -14.65
C SER A 37 -19.99 -16.22 -13.49
N ASP A 38 -21.19 -16.53 -12.99
CA ASP A 38 -21.76 -15.76 -11.87
C ASP A 38 -20.85 -15.79 -10.63
N SER A 39 -20.18 -16.91 -10.38
CA SER A 39 -19.20 -17.03 -9.30
C SER A 39 -17.96 -16.15 -9.48
N LEU A 40 -17.40 -16.10 -10.70
CA LEU A 40 -16.24 -15.26 -11.01
C LEU A 40 -16.62 -13.78 -10.96
N ARG A 41 -17.82 -13.44 -11.45
CA ARG A 41 -18.37 -12.09 -11.41
C ARG A 41 -18.57 -11.61 -9.98
N GLN A 42 -19.15 -12.45 -9.11
CA GLN A 42 -19.32 -12.10 -7.71
C GLN A 42 -17.96 -11.87 -7.02
N GLN A 43 -16.98 -12.77 -7.24
CA GLN A 43 -15.63 -12.58 -6.70
C GLN A 43 -15.00 -11.27 -7.19
N LEU A 44 -15.15 -10.92 -8.47
CA LEU A 44 -14.65 -9.66 -9.01
C LEU A 44 -15.31 -8.46 -8.33
N VAL A 45 -16.64 -8.46 -8.18
CA VAL A 45 -17.39 -7.41 -7.47
C VAL A 45 -16.91 -7.28 -6.04
N ASP A 46 -16.76 -8.38 -5.30
CA ASP A 46 -16.28 -8.36 -3.92
C ASP A 46 -14.88 -7.74 -3.80
N ARG A 47 -14.00 -7.96 -4.80
CA ARG A 47 -12.66 -7.34 -4.85
C ARG A 47 -12.70 -5.86 -5.17
N ILE A 48 -13.63 -5.43 -6.02
CA ILE A 48 -13.82 -4.02 -6.34
C ILE A 48 -14.37 -3.30 -5.10
N ASP A 49 -15.45 -3.80 -4.52
CA ASP A 49 -16.14 -3.19 -3.39
C ASP A 49 -15.25 -3.16 -2.14
N GLY A 50 -14.46 -4.22 -1.91
CA GLY A 50 -13.53 -4.28 -0.79
C GLY A 50 -12.41 -3.24 -0.83
N GLN A 51 -12.11 -2.64 -2.00
CA GLN A 51 -11.09 -1.58 -2.11
C GLN A 51 -11.52 -0.30 -1.40
N GLN A 52 -12.80 0.06 -1.47
CA GLN A 52 -13.32 1.32 -0.98
C GLN A 52 -13.02 1.54 0.53
N PRO A 53 -13.41 0.65 1.45
CA PRO A 53 -13.13 0.85 2.87
C PRO A 53 -11.62 0.88 3.18
N CYS A 54 -10.80 0.17 2.41
CA CYS A 54 -9.35 0.19 2.56
C CYS A 54 -8.78 1.59 2.23
N PHE A 55 -9.17 2.14 1.09
CA PHE A 55 -8.72 3.46 0.67
C PHE A 55 -9.35 4.60 1.46
N ASP A 56 -10.58 4.44 1.97
CA ASP A 56 -11.19 5.42 2.88
C ASP A 56 -10.44 5.51 4.21
N SER A 57 -10.08 4.35 4.79
CA SER A 57 -9.25 4.28 6.00
C SER A 57 -7.87 4.91 5.79
N PHE A 58 -7.22 4.62 4.66
CA PHE A 58 -5.98 5.29 4.27
C PHE A 58 -6.16 6.81 4.16
N GLN A 59 -7.19 7.30 3.46
CA GLN A 59 -7.40 8.74 3.27
C GLN A 59 -7.68 9.48 4.58
N ALA A 60 -8.32 8.82 5.55
CA ALA A 60 -8.59 9.40 6.87
C ALA A 60 -7.34 9.56 7.75
N LEU A 61 -6.29 8.76 7.50
CA LEU A 61 -5.09 8.68 8.34
C LEU A 61 -3.81 9.13 7.64
N GLY A 62 -3.83 9.19 6.31
CA GLY A 62 -2.69 9.55 5.46
C GLY A 62 -2.34 11.04 5.54
N SER A 63 -1.11 11.36 5.14
CA SER A 63 -0.68 12.76 5.05
C SER A 63 -1.38 13.45 3.86
N PRO A 64 -1.66 14.77 3.92
CA PRO A 64 -2.30 15.48 2.81
C PRO A 64 -1.56 15.31 1.47
N ALA A 65 -0.23 15.22 1.50
CA ALA A 65 0.59 15.01 0.31
C ALA A 65 0.37 13.63 -0.34
N THR A 66 0.40 12.56 0.46
CA THR A 66 0.19 11.18 -0.04
C THR A 66 -1.26 10.96 -0.50
N VAL A 67 -2.23 11.54 0.20
CA VAL A 67 -3.64 11.50 -0.19
C VAL A 67 -3.86 12.23 -1.52
N GLN A 68 -3.25 13.40 -1.71
CA GLN A 68 -3.36 14.13 -2.97
C GLN A 68 -2.72 13.38 -4.14
N LEU A 69 -1.57 12.72 -3.91
CA LEU A 69 -0.93 11.86 -4.91
C LEU A 69 -1.86 10.69 -5.32
N PHE A 70 -2.44 10.02 -4.33
CA PHE A 70 -3.40 8.94 -4.56
C PHE A 70 -4.62 9.40 -5.38
N ILE A 71 -5.25 10.53 -5.01
CA ILE A 71 -6.43 11.04 -5.71
C ILE A 71 -6.12 11.41 -7.17
N THR A 72 -4.91 11.91 -7.44
CA THR A 72 -4.55 12.37 -8.79
C THR A 72 -4.10 11.24 -9.72
N GLN A 73 -3.48 10.17 -9.20
CA GLN A 73 -2.80 9.18 -10.03
C GLN A 73 -3.30 7.74 -9.88
N CYS A 74 -3.98 7.39 -8.78
CA CYS A 74 -4.26 5.99 -8.44
C CYS A 74 -5.73 5.57 -8.64
N GLN A 75 -6.60 6.52 -8.99
CA GLN A 75 -8.02 6.25 -9.23
C GLN A 75 -8.21 5.34 -10.44
N ALA A 76 -9.26 4.51 -10.41
CA ALA A 76 -9.65 3.74 -11.58
C ALA A 76 -10.08 4.71 -12.70
N GLY A 77 -9.32 4.73 -13.79
CA GLY A 77 -9.64 5.55 -14.95
C GLY A 77 -10.89 5.06 -15.69
N LEU A 78 -11.44 5.91 -16.57
CA LEU A 78 -12.64 5.60 -17.35
C LEU A 78 -12.56 4.26 -18.09
N ASP A 79 -11.39 3.91 -18.61
CA ASP A 79 -11.17 2.66 -19.34
C ASP A 79 -11.29 1.42 -18.44
N ILE A 80 -10.80 1.50 -17.21
CA ILE A 80 -10.95 0.43 -16.21
C ILE A 80 -12.43 0.29 -15.83
N GLU A 81 -13.11 1.41 -15.58
CA GLU A 81 -14.54 1.41 -15.24
C GLU A 81 -15.44 0.85 -16.35
N GLN A 82 -15.11 1.14 -17.60
CA GLN A 82 -15.80 0.54 -18.75
C GLN A 82 -15.64 -0.98 -18.78
N LEU A 83 -14.42 -1.48 -18.55
CA LEU A 83 -14.14 -2.90 -18.52
C LEU A 83 -14.79 -3.59 -17.31
N ARG A 84 -14.78 -2.96 -16.13
CA ARG A 84 -15.55 -3.41 -14.94
C ARG A 84 -17.02 -3.60 -15.30
N ARG A 85 -17.62 -2.59 -15.96
CA ARG A 85 -19.02 -2.67 -16.40
C ARG A 85 -19.27 -3.82 -17.36
N ILE A 86 -18.38 -4.06 -18.33
CA ILE A 86 -18.49 -5.20 -19.25
C ILE A 86 -18.49 -6.51 -18.47
N ALA A 87 -17.47 -6.73 -17.63
CA ALA A 87 -17.32 -7.94 -16.81
C ALA A 87 -18.54 -8.22 -15.92
N CYS A 88 -19.17 -7.16 -15.39
CA CYS A 88 -20.29 -7.28 -14.47
C CYS A 88 -21.67 -7.37 -15.14
N THR A 89 -21.82 -7.08 -16.44
CA THR A 89 -23.16 -6.94 -17.04
C THR A 89 -23.38 -7.70 -18.35
N ARG A 90 -22.31 -8.10 -19.05
CA ARG A 90 -22.41 -8.67 -20.40
C ARG A 90 -21.38 -9.78 -20.60
N GLN A 91 -21.60 -10.60 -21.62
CA GLN A 91 -20.56 -11.48 -22.11
C GLN A 91 -19.51 -10.65 -22.87
N PRO A 92 -18.21 -10.81 -22.59
CA PRO A 92 -17.14 -10.18 -23.36
C PRO A 92 -17.19 -10.58 -24.84
N ALA A 93 -16.72 -9.69 -25.72
CA ALA A 93 -16.57 -10.03 -27.12
C ALA A 93 -15.48 -11.09 -27.33
N ALA A 94 -15.67 -11.99 -28.28
CA ALA A 94 -14.64 -12.92 -28.71
C ALA A 94 -13.63 -12.17 -29.61
N ASP A 95 -12.58 -11.61 -28.99
CA ASP A 95 -11.58 -10.77 -29.65
C ASP A 95 -10.17 -11.39 -29.65
N GLY A 96 -10.07 -12.70 -29.40
CA GLY A 96 -8.79 -13.39 -29.34
C GLY A 96 -7.89 -12.99 -28.16
N GLY A 97 -8.44 -12.34 -27.13
CA GLY A 97 -7.72 -11.97 -25.91
C GLY A 97 -7.21 -10.53 -25.88
N GLU A 98 -7.56 -9.70 -26.86
CA GLU A 98 -7.20 -8.28 -26.92
C GLU A 98 -7.72 -7.52 -25.69
N THR A 99 -8.98 -7.74 -25.30
CA THR A 99 -9.58 -7.14 -24.09
C THR A 99 -8.86 -7.60 -22.83
N ALA A 100 -8.41 -8.85 -22.77
CA ALA A 100 -7.67 -9.38 -21.62
C ALA A 100 -6.31 -8.68 -21.46
N LEU A 101 -5.58 -8.48 -22.57
CA LEU A 101 -4.32 -7.73 -22.58
C LEU A 101 -4.53 -6.26 -22.21
N ARG A 102 -5.56 -5.62 -22.76
CA ARG A 102 -5.90 -4.23 -22.41
C ARG A 102 -6.22 -4.09 -20.92
N TRP A 103 -7.07 -4.96 -20.38
CA TRP A 103 -7.38 -5.00 -18.95
C TRP A 103 -6.12 -5.17 -18.09
N PHE A 104 -5.29 -6.16 -18.43
CA PHE A 104 -4.06 -6.43 -17.69
C PHE A 104 -3.10 -5.25 -17.72
N GLY A 105 -2.93 -4.59 -18.87
CA GLY A 105 -2.08 -3.41 -19.02
C GLY A 105 -2.55 -2.24 -18.17
N LEU A 106 -3.85 -1.89 -18.26
CA LEU A 106 -4.44 -0.80 -17.47
C LEU A 106 -4.33 -1.04 -15.96
N GLN A 107 -4.65 -2.25 -15.50
CA GLN A 107 -4.54 -2.59 -14.08
C GLN A 107 -3.10 -2.64 -13.59
N THR A 108 -2.16 -3.08 -14.43
CA THR A 108 -0.73 -3.07 -14.09
C THR A 108 -0.23 -1.63 -13.94
N GLN A 109 -0.59 -0.74 -14.87
CA GLN A 109 -0.26 0.69 -14.75
C GLN A 109 -0.81 1.28 -13.45
N ARG A 110 -2.07 0.98 -13.11
CA ARG A 110 -2.68 1.44 -11.84
C ARG A 110 -1.92 0.91 -10.62
N LEU A 111 -1.48 -0.36 -10.64
CA LEU A 111 -0.71 -0.96 -9.54
C LEU A 111 0.68 -0.32 -9.37
N GLU A 112 1.33 0.11 -10.45
CA GLU A 112 2.58 0.86 -10.37
C GLU A 112 2.37 2.23 -9.72
N HIS A 113 1.31 2.98 -10.07
CA HIS A 113 1.00 4.22 -9.37
C HIS A 113 0.67 4.00 -7.88
N LEU A 114 -0.06 2.93 -7.56
CA LEU A 114 -0.29 2.56 -6.17
C LEU A 114 1.03 2.22 -5.44
N ARG A 115 1.98 1.57 -6.12
CA ARG A 115 3.30 1.28 -5.57
C ARG A 115 4.08 2.56 -5.24
N GLU A 116 4.04 3.58 -6.10
CA GLU A 116 4.71 4.87 -5.84
C GLU A 116 4.19 5.53 -4.56
N VAL A 117 2.87 5.50 -4.33
CA VAL A 117 2.27 6.00 -3.09
C VAL A 117 2.66 5.16 -1.88
N GLU A 118 2.71 3.83 -2.02
CA GLU A 118 3.16 2.92 -0.96
C GLU A 118 4.60 3.19 -0.53
N GLU A 119 5.51 3.38 -1.49
CA GLU A 119 6.92 3.73 -1.22
C GLU A 119 7.02 5.05 -0.45
N GLN A 120 6.26 6.08 -0.84
CA GLN A 120 6.21 7.33 -0.08
C GLN A 120 5.65 7.16 1.34
N LEU A 121 4.64 6.31 1.55
CA LEU A 121 4.09 6.02 2.87
C LEU A 121 5.10 5.30 3.78
N ILE A 122 5.92 4.42 3.21
CA ILE A 122 7.00 3.74 3.92
C ILE A 122 8.07 4.76 4.34
N ASP A 123 8.52 5.64 3.45
CA ASP A 123 9.51 6.68 3.76
C ASP A 123 8.98 7.63 4.84
N ASP A 124 7.72 8.05 4.74
CA ASP A 124 7.02 8.86 5.74
C ASP A 124 6.99 8.21 7.13
N LEU A 125 6.79 6.89 7.18
CA LEU A 125 6.76 6.11 8.41
C LEU A 125 8.16 5.99 9.03
N LEU A 126 9.18 5.72 8.21
CA LEU A 126 10.57 5.63 8.66
C LEU A 126 11.05 6.97 9.24
N ASN A 127 10.85 8.06 8.51
CA ASN A 127 11.21 9.40 8.96
C ASN A 127 10.53 9.80 10.27
N ALA A 128 9.23 9.46 10.42
CA ALA A 128 8.50 9.73 11.66
C ALA A 128 9.02 8.89 12.83
N THR A 129 9.50 7.67 12.57
CA THR A 129 10.08 6.79 13.59
C THR A 129 11.45 7.32 14.02
N ASP A 130 12.31 7.68 13.07
CA ASP A 130 13.64 8.24 13.34
C ASP A 130 13.55 9.55 14.13
N ALA A 131 12.62 10.43 13.78
CA ALA A 131 12.39 11.68 14.50
C ALA A 131 12.04 11.45 15.98
N LEU A 132 11.22 10.43 16.29
CA LEU A 132 10.90 10.08 17.67
C LEU A 132 12.10 9.48 18.40
N LEU A 133 12.93 8.68 17.74
CA LEU A 133 14.15 8.11 18.34
C LEU A 133 15.19 9.19 18.67
N VAL A 134 15.24 10.27 17.88
CA VAL A 134 16.11 11.42 18.14
C VAL A 134 15.58 12.30 19.28
N ASP A 135 14.25 12.49 19.36
CA ASP A 135 13.62 13.28 20.43
C ASP A 135 13.68 12.56 21.80
N ASP A 136 13.68 11.22 21.80
CA ASP A 136 13.91 10.39 23.00
C ASP A 136 15.40 10.29 23.39
N ALA A 137 16.33 10.88 22.63
CA ALA A 137 17.74 10.91 23.02
C ALA A 137 17.90 11.84 24.24
N PRO A 138 18.34 11.34 25.40
CA PRO A 138 18.38 12.16 26.61
C PRO A 138 19.32 13.35 26.44
N GLY A 139 18.79 14.56 26.69
CA GLY A 139 19.51 15.84 26.65
C GLY A 139 20.71 15.99 27.60
N TRP A 140 21.16 14.91 28.24
CA TRP A 140 22.38 14.83 29.04
C TRP A 140 23.67 14.70 28.19
N LEU A 141 23.58 14.50 26.87
CA LEU A 141 24.75 14.53 25.99
C LEU A 141 25.13 15.93 25.49
N ALA A 142 24.31 16.96 25.77
CA ALA A 142 24.53 18.32 25.29
C ALA A 142 25.22 19.24 26.32
N GLY A 143 25.70 18.69 27.44
CA GLY A 143 26.30 19.48 28.51
C GLY A 143 27.24 18.69 29.39
N GLU A 144 28.35 18.21 28.83
CA GLU A 144 29.55 17.94 29.64
C GLU A 144 30.71 18.77 29.07
N GLU A 145 31.08 19.77 29.86
CA GLU A 145 32.36 20.46 29.77
C GLU A 145 33.50 19.44 29.69
N VAL A 146 34.57 19.87 29.01
CA VAL A 146 35.85 19.20 28.89
C VAL A 146 36.29 18.61 30.25
N ASP A 147 36.17 17.29 30.41
CA ASP A 147 37.12 16.55 31.22
C ASP A 147 37.73 15.40 30.44
N THR A 148 39.03 15.36 30.59
CA THR A 148 40.01 14.56 29.89
C THR A 148 39.84 13.06 30.11
N LEU A 149 40.23 12.29 29.08
CA LEU A 149 40.57 10.86 29.07
C LEU A 149 39.46 9.86 28.68
N THR A 150 39.31 9.64 27.36
CA THR A 150 39.15 8.27 26.81
C THR A 150 40.53 7.75 26.41
N PRO A 151 40.86 6.45 26.50
CA PRO A 151 40.06 5.33 25.96
C PRO A 151 39.91 4.18 26.98
N HIS A 152 39.01 3.20 26.84
CA HIS A 152 38.89 2.28 25.73
C HIS A 152 37.68 1.37 26.01
N LEU A 153 37.02 0.92 24.94
CA LEU A 153 35.93 -0.05 24.98
C LEU A 153 36.27 -1.29 25.81
N ASP A 154 35.28 -1.78 26.57
CA ASP A 154 34.96 -3.20 26.47
C ASP A 154 33.45 -3.47 26.61
N LYS A 155 32.90 -3.98 25.51
CA LYS A 155 31.58 -4.59 25.43
C LYS A 155 31.71 -6.03 25.93
N GLN A 156 31.22 -6.37 27.12
CA GLN A 156 30.82 -7.76 27.39
C GLN A 156 29.57 -7.86 28.28
N LEU A 157 28.44 -8.02 27.60
CA LEU A 157 27.38 -9.00 27.79
C LEU A 157 26.61 -9.09 29.14
N LEU A 158 25.30 -9.16 28.96
CA LEU A 158 24.18 -9.21 29.91
C LEU A 158 24.23 -10.31 30.99
N PRO A 159 23.41 -10.17 32.06
CA PRO A 159 23.44 -11.03 33.24
C PRO A 159 22.69 -12.35 33.03
N LEU A 160 23.27 -13.46 33.48
CA LEU A 160 22.59 -14.76 33.57
C LEU A 160 22.59 -15.26 35.02
N VAL A 161 21.51 -14.89 35.72
CA VAL A 161 20.58 -15.77 36.45
C VAL A 161 21.15 -16.99 37.23
N ARG A 162 20.98 -16.93 38.56
CA ARG A 162 20.70 -17.98 39.57
C ARG A 162 21.65 -19.20 39.66
N GLN A 163 22.30 -19.37 40.80
CA GLN A 163 21.83 -20.13 41.97
C GLN A 163 22.71 -19.86 43.19
#